data_AF-A0A1N6M9R5-F1
#
_entry.id   AF-A0A1N6M9R5-F1
#
_cell.length_a   1.000
_cell.length_b   1.000
_cell.length_c   1.000
_cell.angle_alpha   90.00
_cell.angle_beta   90.00
_cell.angle_gamma   90.00
#
_symmetry.space_group_name_H-M   'P 1'
#
loop_
_entity.id
_entity.type
_entity.pdbx_description
1 polymer ?
#
loop_
_entity_poly.entity_id
_entity_poly.type
_entity_poly.pdbx_seq_one_letter_code
_entity_poly.pdbx_strand_id
1 'polypeptide(L)'
;MRNGQFQSICIGLMFVSGLVYADCFPHDNYGIPEGDTLLCHESFEVGYNRKLREPDWTAYQLTKESVEKSCSSNPDFRPDPAIPESEQANDDDYDDNVWDKGHLAPRANVDVSCNAETESVYYTNAAPQHERMNRVGWRTLEGRINKLVRNLDVPVYVITGVTHNTHDFVEGGTIEIPDKFYKALYIPSLHQSIGFIYKNEELLTENLVNGVRSLATLEYEIGMKTFHVSDDEKAVVGVVFDPLYK
;
A
#
# COMPACT_ATOMS: atom_id res chain seq x y z
N MET A 1 61.18 4.14 -45.22
CA MET A 1 61.72 4.00 -43.85
C MET A 1 60.61 4.30 -42.86
N ARG A 2 60.28 3.29 -42.05
CA ARG A 2 59.66 3.29 -40.71
C ARG A 2 58.37 4.09 -40.41
N ASN A 3 57.37 3.27 -40.04
CA ASN A 3 56.53 3.35 -38.83
C ASN A 3 55.24 4.19 -38.90
N GLY A 4 54.15 3.54 -39.33
CA GLY A 4 52.78 3.89 -38.91
C GLY A 4 52.29 2.86 -37.89
N GLN A 5 52.05 3.31 -36.66
CA GLN A 5 51.50 2.51 -35.56
C GLN A 5 50.05 2.11 -35.86
N PHE A 6 49.73 0.82 -35.75
CA PHE A 6 48.35 0.36 -35.62
C PHE A 6 47.86 0.72 -34.21
N GLN A 7 47.00 1.73 -34.10
CA GLN A 7 46.18 1.90 -32.91
C GLN A 7 44.99 0.94 -32.99
N SER A 8 45.04 -0.11 -32.17
CA SER A 8 43.86 -0.91 -31.86
C SER A 8 42.80 -0.01 -31.23
N ILE A 9 41.69 0.18 -31.93
CA ILE A 9 40.48 0.80 -31.38
C ILE A 9 39.84 -0.26 -30.46
N CYS A 10 40.09 -0.13 -29.15
CA CYS A 10 39.27 -0.79 -28.15
C CYS A 10 37.87 -0.17 -28.22
N ILE A 11 36.92 -0.89 -28.82
CA ILE A 11 35.49 -0.62 -28.67
C ILE A 11 35.16 -0.95 -27.21
N GLY A 12 35.25 0.06 -26.35
CA GLY A 12 34.71 -0.02 -25.00
C GLY A 12 33.21 -0.22 -25.11
N LEU A 13 32.72 -1.41 -24.75
CA LEU A 13 31.33 -1.61 -24.38
C LEU A 13 31.08 -0.69 -23.17
N MET A 14 30.50 0.49 -23.43
CA MET A 14 29.81 1.23 -22.39
C MET A 14 28.62 0.38 -21.96
N PHE A 15 28.81 -0.40 -20.90
CA PHE A 15 27.70 -0.83 -20.07
C PHE A 15 27.11 0.43 -19.45
N VAL A 16 26.15 1.03 -20.13
CA VAL A 16 25.18 1.89 -19.47
C VAL A 16 24.44 0.93 -18.55
N SER A 17 24.75 0.97 -17.25
CA SER A 17 23.93 0.38 -16.22
C SER A 17 22.60 1.15 -16.22
N GLY A 18 21.75 0.84 -17.20
CA GLY A 18 20.35 1.13 -17.10
C GLY A 18 19.86 0.30 -15.93
N LEU A 19 19.60 0.97 -14.80
CA LEU A 19 18.57 0.51 -13.90
C LEU A 19 17.32 0.37 -14.78
N VAL A 20 17.02 -0.86 -15.16
CA VAL A 20 15.67 -1.21 -15.58
C VAL A 20 14.88 -1.04 -14.30
N TYR A 21 14.29 0.15 -14.10
CA TYR A 21 13.13 0.24 -13.22
C TYR A 21 12.15 -0.74 -13.85
N ALA A 22 11.92 -1.86 -13.16
CA ALA A 22 10.78 -2.69 -13.51
C ALA A 22 9.58 -1.76 -13.36
N ASP A 23 8.92 -1.43 -14.47
CA ASP A 23 7.68 -0.67 -14.42
C ASP A 23 6.75 -1.43 -13.47
N CYS A 24 6.43 -0.79 -12.36
CA CYS A 24 5.67 -1.41 -11.29
C CYS A 24 4.23 -1.66 -11.79
N PHE A 25 3.54 -2.62 -11.15
CA PHE A 25 2.19 -3.05 -11.53
C PHE A 25 1.28 -1.82 -11.74
N PRO A 26 0.42 -1.72 -12.78
CA PRO A 26 0.05 -0.45 -13.42
C PRO A 26 -0.75 0.54 -12.54
N HIS A 27 -0.12 1.17 -11.55
CA HIS A 27 -0.62 2.32 -10.80
C HIS A 27 -0.16 3.65 -11.41
N ASP A 28 0.93 3.64 -12.18
CA ASP A 28 1.51 4.83 -12.82
C ASP A 28 0.51 5.65 -13.66
N ASN A 29 -0.53 5.01 -14.20
CA ASN A 29 -1.54 5.69 -15.02
C ASN A 29 -2.34 6.77 -14.26
N TYR A 30 -2.45 6.64 -12.93
CA TYR A 30 -3.21 7.57 -12.09
C TYR A 30 -2.35 8.19 -10.98
N GLY A 31 -1.03 8.00 -11.03
CA GLY A 31 -0.10 8.46 -10.02
C GLY A 31 -0.17 7.66 -8.72
N ILE A 32 0.96 7.63 -8.05
CA ILE A 32 1.16 7.12 -6.69
C ILE A 32 1.73 8.25 -5.83
N PRO A 33 1.59 8.19 -4.50
CA PRO A 33 2.23 9.15 -3.64
C PRO A 33 3.77 9.07 -3.75
N GLU A 34 4.46 10.11 -3.33
CA GLU A 34 5.92 10.03 -3.17
C GLU A 34 6.26 9.12 -1.97
N GLY A 35 7.38 8.41 -2.04
CA GLY A 35 7.90 7.58 -0.95
C GLY A 35 9.42 7.63 -0.91
N ASP A 36 10.00 7.37 0.27
CA ASP A 36 11.47 7.31 0.45
C ASP A 36 12.08 6.19 -0.39
N THR A 37 11.53 4.98 -0.28
CA THR A 37 11.93 3.82 -1.08
C THR A 37 10.70 3.18 -1.74
N LEU A 38 10.70 3.09 -3.07
CA LEU A 38 9.65 2.40 -3.80
C LEU A 38 9.98 0.91 -3.94
N LEU A 39 9.12 0.04 -3.44
CA LEU A 39 9.21 -1.41 -3.58
C LEU A 39 8.08 -1.90 -4.47
N CYS A 40 8.41 -2.75 -5.44
CA CYS A 40 7.47 -3.25 -6.42
C CYS A 40 7.36 -4.77 -6.30
N HIS A 41 6.19 -5.21 -5.90
CA HIS A 41 5.81 -6.61 -5.76
C HIS A 41 4.89 -7.01 -6.91
N GLU A 42 4.55 -8.29 -7.01
CA GLU A 42 3.80 -8.83 -8.15
C GLU A 42 2.42 -8.18 -8.33
N SER A 43 1.76 -7.82 -7.24
CA SER A 43 0.36 -7.37 -7.20
C SER A 43 0.11 -6.06 -6.45
N PHE A 44 1.17 -5.45 -5.91
CA PHE A 44 1.10 -4.19 -5.19
C PHE A 44 2.46 -3.49 -5.13
N GLU A 45 2.43 -2.22 -4.77
CA GLU A 45 3.59 -1.37 -4.55
C GLU A 45 3.61 -0.84 -3.12
N VAL A 46 4.79 -0.51 -2.63
CA VAL A 46 4.99 0.06 -1.30
C VAL A 46 5.85 1.31 -1.40
N GLY A 47 5.35 2.43 -0.89
CA GLY A 47 6.18 3.56 -0.48
C GLY A 47 6.69 3.31 0.93
N TYR A 48 7.94 2.86 1.02
CA TYR A 48 8.53 2.38 2.25
C TYR A 48 9.43 3.42 2.92
N ASN A 49 9.28 3.56 4.24
CA ASN A 49 10.05 4.48 5.07
C ASN A 49 11.14 3.71 5.83
N ARG A 50 12.37 3.73 5.32
CA ARG A 50 13.49 2.97 5.91
C ARG A 50 13.88 3.45 7.31
N LYS A 51 13.51 4.69 7.65
CA LYS A 51 13.79 5.27 8.98
C LYS A 51 12.77 4.80 10.01
N LEU A 52 11.49 4.78 9.67
CA LEU A 52 10.43 4.25 10.54
C LEU A 52 10.37 2.72 10.53
N ARG A 53 10.99 2.08 9.53
CA ARG A 53 10.94 0.63 9.29
C ARG A 53 9.51 0.14 9.00
N GLU A 54 8.68 1.02 8.43
CA GLU A 54 7.26 0.82 8.13
C GLU A 54 6.90 1.35 6.74
N PRO A 55 5.82 0.86 6.11
CA PRO A 55 5.27 1.51 4.92
C PRO A 55 4.59 2.84 5.26
N ASP A 56 4.88 3.89 4.49
CA ASP A 56 4.05 5.10 4.50
C ASP A 56 2.72 4.81 3.79
N TRP A 57 2.78 4.06 2.68
CA TRP A 57 1.63 3.69 1.88
C TRP A 57 1.88 2.44 1.03
N THR A 58 0.78 1.82 0.58
CA THR A 58 0.77 0.80 -0.48
C THR A 58 -0.24 1.16 -1.56
N ALA A 59 0.04 0.75 -2.79
CA ALA A 59 -0.84 0.93 -3.94
C ALA A 59 -1.13 -0.43 -4.59
N TYR A 60 -2.40 -0.74 -4.83
CA TYR A 60 -2.81 -2.01 -5.44
C TYR A 60 -4.14 -1.89 -6.19
N GLN A 61 -4.33 -2.73 -7.20
CA GLN A 61 -5.54 -2.75 -8.02
C GLN A 61 -6.45 -3.88 -7.58
N LEU A 62 -7.71 -3.55 -7.34
CA LEU A 62 -8.77 -4.52 -7.15
C LEU A 62 -9.53 -4.75 -8.45
N THR A 63 -9.55 -6.00 -8.87
CA THR A 63 -10.42 -6.54 -9.91
C THR A 63 -11.30 -7.63 -9.31
N LYS A 64 -12.38 -8.00 -10.00
CA LYS A 64 -13.21 -9.14 -9.60
C LYS A 64 -12.40 -10.42 -9.43
N GLU A 65 -11.43 -10.67 -10.33
CA GLU A 65 -10.52 -11.81 -10.20
C GLU A 65 -9.67 -11.72 -8.93
N SER A 66 -9.06 -10.56 -8.64
CA SER A 66 -8.19 -10.40 -7.46
C SER A 66 -8.90 -10.62 -6.12
N VAL A 67 -10.21 -10.37 -6.04
CA VAL A 67 -11.00 -10.53 -4.80
C VAL A 67 -11.67 -11.91 -4.69
N GLU A 68 -11.48 -12.78 -5.68
CA GLU A 68 -12.02 -14.14 -5.75
C GLU A 68 -10.92 -15.22 -5.82
N LYS A 69 -9.77 -14.87 -6.38
CA LYS A 69 -8.58 -15.71 -6.45
C LYS A 69 -7.80 -15.64 -5.15
N SER A 70 -7.17 -16.75 -4.78
CA SER A 70 -6.26 -16.82 -3.64
C SER A 70 -5.33 -18.01 -3.84
N CYS A 71 -4.03 -17.84 -3.57
CA CYS A 71 -3.18 -18.97 -3.21
C CYS A 71 -3.38 -19.29 -1.72
N SER A 72 -3.45 -20.56 -1.36
CA SER A 72 -3.65 -21.02 0.02
C SER A 72 -2.37 -21.58 0.64
N SER A 73 -1.20 -21.01 0.32
CA SER A 73 0.08 -21.49 0.86
C SER A 73 0.28 -21.11 2.33
N ASN A 74 -0.46 -20.12 2.82
CA ASN A 74 -0.45 -19.65 4.21
C ASN A 74 0.95 -19.36 4.79
N PRO A 75 1.74 -18.50 4.13
CA PRO A 75 3.04 -18.09 4.61
C PRO A 75 2.93 -17.28 5.92
N ASP A 76 3.86 -17.51 6.84
CA ASP A 76 4.09 -16.64 8.00
C ASP A 76 4.76 -15.31 7.58
N PHE A 77 4.54 -14.27 8.39
CA PHE A 77 5.21 -12.98 8.26
C PHE A 77 6.73 -13.13 8.16
N ARG A 78 7.38 -12.27 7.36
CA ARG A 78 8.82 -12.35 7.14
C ARG A 78 9.42 -11.03 6.65
N PRO A 79 10.75 -10.87 6.76
CA PRO A 79 11.45 -9.76 6.12
C PRO A 79 11.31 -9.78 4.60
N ASP A 80 11.23 -8.60 4.01
CA ASP A 80 11.32 -8.36 2.58
C ASP A 80 12.78 -8.46 2.12
N PRO A 81 13.13 -9.34 1.17
CA PRO A 81 14.50 -9.49 0.69
C PRO A 81 15.04 -8.23 -0.03
N ALA A 82 14.18 -7.28 -0.42
CA ALA A 82 14.59 -6.03 -1.06
C ALA A 82 15.15 -5.00 -0.07
N ILE A 83 14.89 -5.15 1.24
CA ILE A 83 15.35 -4.23 2.28
C ILE A 83 16.39 -4.91 3.18
N PRO A 84 17.49 -4.25 3.55
CA PRO A 84 18.40 -4.75 4.58
C PRO A 84 17.67 -5.00 5.92
N GLU A 85 17.98 -6.09 6.61
CA GLU A 85 17.35 -6.43 7.90
C GLU A 85 17.41 -5.30 8.94
N SER A 86 18.48 -4.49 8.94
CA SER A 86 18.65 -3.36 9.86
C SER A 86 17.70 -2.18 9.60
N GLU A 87 16.97 -2.20 8.49
CA GLU A 87 16.13 -1.08 8.02
C GLU A 87 14.67 -1.51 7.81
N GLN A 88 14.30 -2.70 8.27
CA GLN A 88 12.91 -3.18 8.26
C GLN A 88 12.56 -3.90 9.53
N ALA A 89 11.28 -3.95 9.88
CA ALA A 89 10.80 -4.68 11.04
C ALA A 89 11.04 -6.20 10.90
N ASN A 90 11.03 -6.88 12.05
CA ASN A 90 11.09 -8.34 12.14
C ASN A 90 10.10 -8.87 13.19
N ASP A 91 10.14 -10.16 13.50
CA ASP A 91 9.25 -10.75 14.51
C ASP A 91 9.46 -10.12 15.90
N ASP A 92 10.70 -9.90 16.33
CA ASP A 92 11.03 -9.33 17.64
C ASP A 92 10.40 -7.94 17.86
N ASP A 93 10.28 -7.13 16.80
CA ASP A 93 9.63 -5.82 16.84
C ASP A 93 8.12 -5.89 17.11
N TYR A 94 7.50 -7.05 16.90
CA TYR A 94 6.08 -7.32 17.09
C TYR A 94 5.79 -8.40 18.15
N ASP A 95 6.80 -8.83 18.90
CA ASP A 95 6.62 -9.77 20.00
C ASP A 95 6.06 -9.08 21.25
N ASP A 96 5.36 -9.86 22.09
CA ASP A 96 4.85 -9.48 23.41
C ASP A 96 4.10 -8.13 23.52
N ASN A 97 3.38 -7.72 22.47
CA ASN A 97 2.58 -6.50 22.47
C ASN A 97 1.12 -6.72 22.05
N VAL A 98 0.31 -5.66 22.17
CA VAL A 98 -1.14 -5.68 21.92
C VAL A 98 -1.52 -5.26 20.49
N TRP A 99 -0.56 -4.87 19.67
CA TRP A 99 -0.77 -4.38 18.32
C TRP A 99 -0.72 -5.53 17.31
N ASP A 100 -1.66 -5.53 16.38
CA ASP A 100 -1.62 -6.46 15.26
C ASP A 100 -0.63 -5.99 14.19
N LYS A 101 -0.11 -6.96 13.43
CA LYS A 101 0.57 -6.72 12.14
C LYS A 101 -0.48 -6.40 11.07
N GLY A 102 -0.96 -5.16 11.06
CA GLY A 102 -2.02 -4.68 10.18
C GLY A 102 -1.52 -4.51 8.76
N HIS A 103 -2.02 -5.31 7.82
CA HIS A 103 -1.63 -5.22 6.41
C HIS A 103 -2.19 -3.93 5.78
N LEU A 104 -1.40 -3.22 4.99
CA LEU A 104 -1.88 -2.07 4.21
C LEU A 104 -2.49 -2.52 2.88
N ALA A 105 -1.76 -3.35 2.12
CA ALA A 105 -2.30 -4.12 1.00
C ALA A 105 -2.84 -5.45 1.56
N PRO A 106 -4.17 -5.66 1.62
CA PRO A 106 -4.73 -6.80 2.32
C PRO A 106 -4.38 -8.09 1.58
N ARG A 107 -3.85 -9.07 2.29
CA ARG A 107 -3.45 -10.35 1.68
C ARG A 107 -4.51 -10.97 0.76
N ALA A 108 -5.78 -10.97 1.18
CA ALA A 108 -6.91 -11.50 0.41
C ALA A 108 -7.27 -10.71 -0.87
N ASN A 109 -6.51 -9.65 -1.18
CA ASN A 109 -6.66 -8.83 -2.36
C ASN A 109 -5.45 -8.88 -3.28
N VAL A 110 -4.30 -9.32 -2.77
CA VAL A 110 -3.02 -9.27 -3.48
C VAL A 110 -2.37 -10.66 -3.59
N ASP A 111 -3.02 -11.73 -3.13
CA ASP A 111 -2.56 -13.13 -3.18
C ASP A 111 -2.90 -13.86 -4.49
N VAL A 112 -2.82 -13.15 -5.63
CA VAL A 112 -3.17 -13.66 -6.97
C VAL A 112 -2.28 -14.80 -7.47
N SER A 113 -1.13 -15.02 -6.81
CA SER A 113 -0.20 -16.14 -6.98
C SER A 113 0.41 -16.47 -5.61
N CYS A 114 1.11 -17.61 -5.48
CA CYS A 114 1.76 -17.96 -4.22
C CYS A 114 3.01 -17.11 -3.94
N ASN A 115 3.60 -16.53 -4.98
CA ASN A 115 4.66 -15.53 -4.81
C ASN A 115 4.06 -14.23 -4.27
N ALA A 116 2.99 -13.74 -4.88
CA ALA A 116 2.25 -12.56 -4.40
C ALA A 116 1.70 -12.75 -2.97
N GLU A 117 1.24 -13.96 -2.61
CA GLU A 117 0.84 -14.30 -1.24
C GLU A 117 2.03 -14.20 -0.25
N THR A 118 3.21 -14.63 -0.68
CA THR A 118 4.45 -14.49 0.11
C THR A 118 4.84 -13.03 0.30
N GLU A 119 4.78 -12.23 -0.77
CA GLU A 119 5.09 -10.79 -0.73
C GLU A 119 4.09 -10.04 0.15
N SER A 120 2.82 -10.46 0.17
CA SER A 120 1.78 -9.81 0.97
C SER A 120 2.02 -9.86 2.47
N VAL A 121 2.81 -10.84 2.96
CA VAL A 121 3.14 -11.00 4.39
C VAL A 121 4.54 -10.48 4.72
N TYR A 122 5.11 -9.63 3.86
CA TYR A 122 6.32 -8.89 4.21
C TYR A 122 6.05 -7.82 5.26
N TYR A 123 7.02 -7.62 6.15
CA TYR A 123 7.00 -6.52 7.12
C TYR A 123 6.90 -5.14 6.47
N THR A 124 7.39 -5.00 5.23
CA THR A 124 7.25 -3.81 4.41
C THR A 124 5.79 -3.50 4.04
N ASN A 125 4.84 -4.42 4.22
CA ASN A 125 3.41 -4.22 3.97
C ASN A 125 2.57 -4.10 5.26
N ALA A 126 3.20 -3.98 6.44
CA ALA A 126 2.48 -3.98 7.70
C ALA A 126 2.92 -2.84 8.64
N ALA A 127 1.97 -2.38 9.45
CA ALA A 127 2.18 -1.41 10.51
C ALA A 127 1.42 -1.84 11.79
N PRO A 128 1.84 -1.42 13.00
CA PRO A 128 1.12 -1.68 14.24
C PRO A 128 -0.32 -1.15 14.18
N GLN A 129 -1.29 -2.04 14.28
CA GLN A 129 -2.71 -1.68 14.17
C GLN A 129 -3.50 -2.14 15.39
N HIS A 130 -4.34 -1.28 15.93
CA HIS A 130 -5.17 -1.61 17.08
C HIS A 130 -6.07 -2.82 16.77
N GLU A 131 -6.09 -3.83 17.64
CA GLU A 131 -6.73 -5.12 17.33
C GLU A 131 -8.21 -5.01 16.93
N ARG A 132 -8.98 -4.14 17.58
CA ARG A 132 -10.39 -3.92 17.23
C ARG A 132 -10.55 -3.17 15.91
N MET A 133 -9.59 -2.32 15.57
CA MET A 133 -9.56 -1.69 14.26
C MET A 133 -9.31 -2.74 13.19
N ASN A 134 -8.20 -3.46 13.29
CA ASN A 134 -7.78 -4.45 12.31
C ASN A 134 -8.86 -5.53 12.11
N ARG A 135 -9.28 -6.18 13.21
CA ARG A 135 -10.08 -7.41 13.16
C ARG A 135 -11.58 -7.16 12.95
N VAL A 136 -12.07 -5.94 13.20
CA VAL A 136 -13.50 -5.58 13.11
C VAL A 136 -13.76 -4.49 12.08
N GLY A 137 -13.49 -3.22 12.42
CA GLY A 137 -13.87 -2.08 11.59
C GLY A 137 -13.16 -2.08 10.23
N TRP A 138 -11.84 -2.15 10.24
CA TRP A 138 -11.00 -2.14 9.04
C TRP A 138 -11.27 -3.34 8.13
N ARG A 139 -11.30 -4.56 8.70
CA ARG A 139 -11.74 -5.76 7.98
C ARG A 139 -13.14 -5.63 7.37
N THR A 140 -14.07 -4.96 8.06
CA THR A 140 -15.42 -4.74 7.54
C THR A 140 -15.41 -3.75 6.38
N LEU A 141 -14.61 -2.68 6.46
CA LEU A 141 -14.39 -1.75 5.36
C LEU A 141 -13.85 -2.47 4.12
N GLU A 142 -12.79 -3.28 4.29
CA GLU A 142 -12.19 -4.07 3.20
C GLU A 142 -13.18 -5.06 2.59
N GLY A 143 -13.95 -5.76 3.43
CA GLY A 143 -15.01 -6.66 2.97
C GLY A 143 -16.09 -5.96 2.14
N ARG A 144 -16.46 -4.73 2.54
CA ARG A 144 -17.43 -3.91 1.81
C ARG A 144 -16.86 -3.39 0.48
N ILE A 145 -15.59 -3.00 0.44
CA ILE A 145 -14.88 -2.66 -0.81
C ILE A 145 -14.82 -3.86 -1.74
N ASN A 146 -14.51 -5.06 -1.23
CA ASN A 146 -14.52 -6.28 -2.04
C ASN A 146 -15.91 -6.58 -2.63
N LYS A 147 -16.99 -6.32 -1.88
CA LYS A 147 -18.37 -6.43 -2.39
C LYS A 147 -18.63 -5.41 -3.50
N LEU A 148 -18.20 -4.16 -3.32
CA LEU A 148 -18.31 -3.11 -4.35
C LEU A 148 -17.62 -3.54 -5.66
N VAL A 149 -16.37 -4.02 -5.57
CA VAL A 149 -15.58 -4.48 -6.72
C VAL A 149 -16.30 -5.60 -7.48
N ARG A 150 -16.84 -6.60 -6.76
CA ARG A 150 -17.62 -7.70 -7.37
C ARG A 150 -18.88 -7.21 -8.08
N ASN A 151 -19.55 -6.20 -7.53
CA ASN A 151 -20.79 -5.66 -8.08
C ASN A 151 -20.58 -4.77 -9.30
N LEU A 152 -19.52 -3.95 -9.28
CA LEU A 152 -19.22 -3.05 -10.39
C LEU A 152 -18.56 -3.76 -11.56
N ASP A 153 -17.77 -4.81 -11.30
CA ASP A 153 -17.00 -5.56 -12.31
C ASP A 153 -16.11 -4.67 -13.19
N VAL A 154 -15.50 -3.67 -12.55
CA VAL A 154 -14.51 -2.75 -13.14
C VAL A 154 -13.33 -2.60 -12.19
N PRO A 155 -12.12 -2.28 -12.69
CA PRO A 155 -10.97 -2.06 -11.83
C PRO A 155 -11.17 -0.89 -10.85
N VAL A 156 -10.76 -1.11 -9.60
CA VAL A 156 -10.70 -0.09 -8.54
C VAL A 156 -9.25 0.02 -8.09
N TYR A 157 -8.70 1.23 -8.12
CA TYR A 157 -7.35 1.51 -7.67
C TYR A 157 -7.39 1.94 -6.22
N VAL A 158 -6.53 1.37 -5.40
CA VAL A 158 -6.51 1.60 -3.96
C VAL A 158 -5.13 2.05 -3.53
N ILE A 159 -5.09 3.10 -2.72
CA ILE A 159 -3.93 3.46 -1.91
C ILE A 159 -4.35 3.28 -0.45
N THR A 160 -3.60 2.49 0.31
CA THR A 160 -3.72 2.42 1.77
C THR A 160 -2.48 3.05 2.37
N GLY A 161 -2.60 3.76 3.49
CA GLY A 161 -1.40 4.20 4.20
C GLY A 161 -1.67 4.56 5.63
N VAL A 162 -0.63 5.06 6.27
CA VAL A 162 -0.62 5.43 7.67
C VAL A 162 -0.05 6.83 7.86
N THR A 163 -0.33 7.45 9.00
CA THR A 163 0.31 8.71 9.40
C THR A 163 0.96 8.55 10.76
N HIS A 164 2.03 9.31 11.01
CA HIS A 164 2.78 9.32 12.27
C HIS A 164 2.87 10.73 12.83
N ASN A 165 2.05 11.04 13.84
CA ASN A 165 2.02 12.34 14.50
C ASN A 165 2.20 12.28 16.03
N THR A 166 2.23 11.09 16.62
CA THR A 166 2.30 10.92 18.08
C THR A 166 3.70 10.59 18.59
N HIS A 167 4.55 9.95 17.77
CA HIS A 167 5.85 9.43 18.19
C HIS A 167 5.78 8.45 19.37
N ASP A 168 4.67 7.70 19.44
CA ASP A 168 4.52 6.57 20.33
C ASP A 168 5.14 5.34 19.69
N PHE A 169 5.70 4.42 20.48
CA PHE A 169 6.37 3.22 20.00
C PHE A 169 5.70 1.98 20.59
N VAL A 170 5.76 0.87 19.85
CA VAL A 170 5.40 -0.45 20.38
C VAL A 170 6.21 -0.71 21.66
N GLU A 171 5.55 -1.21 22.71
CA GLU A 171 6.19 -1.39 24.01
C GLU A 171 7.44 -2.28 23.90
N GLY A 172 8.59 -1.75 24.31
CA GLY A 172 9.88 -2.46 24.23
C GLY A 172 10.49 -2.54 22.83
N GLY A 173 9.79 -2.06 21.80
CA GLY A 173 10.19 -2.12 20.39
C GLY A 173 10.78 -0.81 19.86
N THR A 174 11.09 -0.81 18.57
CA THR A 174 11.62 0.35 17.83
C THR A 174 10.68 0.86 16.74
N ILE A 175 9.54 0.18 16.56
CA ILE A 175 8.53 0.52 15.56
C ILE A 175 7.58 1.56 16.14
N GLU A 176 7.40 2.65 15.39
CA GLU A 176 6.48 3.72 15.78
C GLU A 176 5.03 3.23 15.57
N ILE A 177 4.11 3.70 16.41
CA ILE A 177 2.70 3.38 16.29
C ILE A 177 2.07 4.49 15.43
N PRO A 178 1.49 4.17 14.27
CA PRO A 178 0.83 5.19 13.48
C PRO A 178 -0.39 5.77 14.22
N ASP A 179 -0.63 7.07 14.07
CA ASP A 179 -1.78 7.75 14.69
C ASP A 179 -3.08 7.48 13.94
N LYS A 180 -3.00 7.23 12.63
CA LYS A 180 -4.15 6.93 11.76
C LYS A 180 -3.78 5.95 10.67
N PHE A 181 -4.82 5.26 10.17
CA PHE A 181 -4.80 4.59 8.87
C PHE A 181 -5.77 5.29 7.94
N TYR A 182 -5.42 5.31 6.65
CA TYR A 182 -6.29 5.82 5.61
C TYR A 182 -6.34 4.90 4.40
N LYS A 183 -7.40 5.06 3.60
CA LYS A 183 -7.55 4.39 2.32
C LYS A 183 -8.19 5.33 1.30
N ALA A 184 -7.58 5.47 0.14
CA ALA A 184 -8.08 6.21 -1.01
C ALA A 184 -8.46 5.23 -2.12
N LEU A 185 -9.67 5.36 -2.67
CA LEU A 185 -10.17 4.59 -3.79
C LEU A 185 -10.38 5.49 -4.99
N TYR A 186 -10.04 4.99 -6.18
CA TYR A 186 -10.36 5.62 -7.45
C TYR A 186 -10.88 4.61 -8.47
N ILE A 187 -11.95 4.95 -9.16
CA ILE A 187 -12.63 4.09 -10.14
C ILE A 187 -12.68 4.83 -11.48
N PRO A 188 -11.74 4.56 -12.40
CA PRO A 188 -11.59 5.36 -13.61
C PRO A 188 -12.80 5.35 -14.53
N SER A 189 -13.48 4.21 -14.67
CA SER A 189 -14.66 4.08 -15.53
C SER A 189 -15.84 4.94 -15.08
N LEU A 190 -15.81 5.41 -13.83
CA LEU A 190 -16.85 6.22 -13.21
C LEU A 190 -16.38 7.63 -12.88
N HIS A 191 -15.09 7.94 -13.11
CA HIS A 191 -14.47 9.23 -12.79
C HIS A 191 -14.75 9.66 -11.34
N GLN A 192 -14.64 8.70 -10.42
CA GLN A 192 -15.07 8.87 -9.03
C GLN A 192 -14.05 8.32 -8.05
N SER A 193 -13.93 9.00 -6.92
CA SER A 193 -13.02 8.65 -5.84
C SER A 193 -13.70 8.74 -4.47
N ILE A 194 -13.12 8.08 -3.47
CA ILE A 194 -13.56 8.17 -2.08
C ILE A 194 -12.38 7.94 -1.14
N GLY A 195 -12.34 8.68 -0.04
CA GLY A 195 -11.34 8.53 1.01
C GLY A 195 -11.96 7.98 2.30
N PHE A 196 -11.15 7.26 3.06
CA PHE A 196 -11.44 6.83 4.42
C PHE A 196 -10.25 7.16 5.30
N ILE A 197 -10.48 7.69 6.50
CA ILE A 197 -9.43 7.93 7.49
C ILE A 197 -9.95 7.69 8.91
N TYR A 198 -9.18 6.97 9.71
CA TYR A 198 -9.53 6.66 11.10
C TYR A 198 -8.29 6.70 11.97
N LYS A 199 -8.48 7.09 13.23
CA LYS A 199 -7.45 6.94 14.26
C LYS A 199 -7.13 5.48 14.50
N ASN A 200 -5.89 5.18 14.84
CA ASN A 200 -5.43 3.85 15.21
C ASN A 200 -5.89 3.46 16.64
N GLU A 201 -7.21 3.38 16.81
CA GLU A 201 -7.89 3.09 18.07
C GLU A 201 -9.06 2.13 17.82
N GLU A 202 -9.91 1.89 18.82
CA GLU A 202 -11.10 1.05 18.60
C GLU A 202 -12.00 1.60 17.46
N LEU A 203 -12.16 0.79 16.41
CA LEU A 203 -13.05 1.08 15.28
C LEU A 203 -14.07 -0.04 15.11
N LEU A 204 -15.33 0.29 15.38
CA LEU A 204 -16.47 -0.61 15.20
C LEU A 204 -17.16 -0.37 13.85
N THR A 205 -17.91 -1.37 13.39
CA THR A 205 -18.60 -1.36 12.08
C THR A 205 -19.56 -0.19 11.92
N GLU A 206 -20.29 0.16 12.97
CA GLU A 206 -21.22 1.29 13.02
C GLU A 206 -20.53 2.65 12.88
N ASN A 207 -19.23 2.73 13.19
CA ASN A 207 -18.47 3.98 13.20
C ASN A 207 -17.76 4.27 11.88
N LEU A 208 -17.80 3.35 10.91
CA LEU A 208 -17.12 3.51 9.63
C LEU A 208 -17.56 4.78 8.88
N VAL A 209 -18.83 5.17 9.00
CA VAL A 209 -19.35 6.37 8.30
C VAL A 209 -18.61 7.65 8.72
N ASN A 210 -18.04 7.68 9.94
CA ASN A 210 -17.36 8.86 10.47
C ASN A 210 -16.02 9.15 9.78
N GLY A 211 -15.41 8.13 9.16
CA GLY A 211 -14.12 8.27 8.48
C GLY A 211 -14.22 8.61 7.00
N VAL A 212 -15.43 8.66 6.43
CA VAL A 212 -15.63 8.92 4.99
C VAL A 212 -15.22 10.35 4.64
N ARG A 213 -14.48 10.51 3.55
CA ARG A 213 -13.98 11.79 3.02
C ARG A 213 -14.09 11.84 1.50
N SER A 214 -14.13 13.06 0.97
CA SER A 214 -13.73 13.28 -0.42
C SER A 214 -12.23 13.01 -0.55
N LEU A 215 -11.75 12.67 -1.74
CA LEU A 215 -10.32 12.46 -1.94
C LEU A 215 -9.52 13.74 -1.65
N ALA A 216 -10.05 14.90 -2.04
CA ALA A 216 -9.42 16.19 -1.73
C ALA A 216 -9.28 16.44 -0.22
N THR A 217 -10.31 16.11 0.56
CA THR A 217 -10.26 16.26 2.03
C THR A 217 -9.28 15.26 2.64
N LEU A 218 -9.25 14.02 2.15
CA LEU A 218 -8.29 13.03 2.62
C LEU A 218 -6.85 13.51 2.37
N GLU A 219 -6.52 13.91 1.13
CA GLU A 219 -5.19 14.42 0.77
C GLU A 219 -4.75 15.61 1.64
N TYR A 220 -5.69 16.51 1.96
CA TYR A 220 -5.43 17.62 2.87
C TYR A 220 -5.14 17.15 4.30
N GLU A 221 -5.92 16.19 4.83
CA GLU A 221 -5.75 15.68 6.20
C GLU A 221 -4.46 14.88 6.39
N ILE A 222 -4.01 14.14 5.36
CA ILE A 222 -2.76 13.35 5.41
C ILE A 222 -1.53 14.14 4.92
N GLY A 223 -1.73 15.34 4.35
CA GLY A 223 -0.63 16.17 3.84
C GLY A 223 0.07 15.60 2.60
N MET A 224 -0.57 14.70 1.86
CA MET A 224 0.02 13.96 0.75
C MET A 224 -0.97 13.79 -0.40
N LYS A 225 -0.47 13.83 -1.64
CA LYS A 225 -1.27 13.52 -2.84
C LYS A 225 -1.31 12.01 -3.05
N THR A 226 -2.49 11.47 -3.34
CA THR A 226 -2.65 10.03 -3.57
C THR A 226 -2.74 9.71 -5.05
N PHE A 227 -3.70 10.31 -5.76
CA PHE A 227 -3.91 10.09 -7.19
C PHE A 227 -3.78 11.43 -7.96
N HIS A 228 -3.18 11.37 -9.15
CA HIS A 228 -3.13 12.43 -10.15
C HIS A 228 -4.40 12.44 -11.01
N VAL A 229 -5.52 12.81 -10.39
CA VAL A 229 -6.85 12.95 -11.02
C VAL A 229 -7.35 14.39 -10.93
N SER A 230 -8.36 14.76 -11.72
CA SER A 230 -8.91 16.11 -11.75
C SER A 230 -9.60 16.52 -10.44
N ASP A 231 -9.69 17.81 -10.16
CA ASP A 231 -10.34 18.32 -8.94
C ASP A 231 -11.82 17.88 -8.83
N ASP A 232 -12.52 17.78 -9.97
CA ASP A 232 -13.90 17.28 -10.02
C ASP A 232 -13.98 15.80 -9.59
N GLU A 233 -13.03 14.96 -10.03
CA GLU A 233 -12.92 13.56 -9.62
C GLU A 233 -12.58 13.43 -8.12
N LYS A 234 -11.90 14.44 -7.53
CA LYS A 234 -11.54 14.47 -6.10
C LYS A 234 -12.65 14.97 -5.18
N ALA A 235 -13.57 15.78 -5.69
CA ALA A 235 -14.59 16.48 -4.89
C ALA A 235 -15.82 15.63 -4.56
N VAL A 236 -16.05 14.54 -5.30
CA VAL A 236 -17.28 13.75 -5.21
C VAL A 236 -17.17 12.68 -4.12
N VAL A 237 -17.83 12.88 -2.97
CA VAL A 237 -18.22 11.74 -2.10
C VAL A 237 -19.48 11.15 -2.72
N GLY A 238 -19.31 10.25 -3.68
CA GLY A 238 -20.45 9.76 -4.41
C GLY A 238 -21.38 8.97 -3.48
N VAL A 239 -22.62 9.42 -3.32
CA VAL A 239 -23.68 8.70 -2.57
C VAL A 239 -23.94 7.30 -3.16
N VAL A 240 -23.58 7.10 -4.43
CA VAL A 240 -23.64 5.81 -5.15
C VAL A 240 -22.50 4.85 -4.75
N PHE A 241 -21.46 5.36 -4.08
CA PHE A 241 -20.19 4.66 -3.84
C PHE A 241 -20.00 4.23 -2.42
N ASP A 242 -20.87 4.62 -1.49
CA ASP A 242 -20.59 4.37 -0.10
C ASP A 242 -20.70 2.87 0.18
N PRO A 243 -19.56 2.15 0.30
CA PRO A 243 -19.60 0.71 0.53
C PRO A 243 -20.20 0.42 1.93
N LEU A 244 -20.40 1.47 2.74
CA LEU A 244 -21.00 1.42 4.05
C LEU A 244 -22.54 1.43 4.03
N TYR A 245 -23.18 1.70 2.89
CA TYR A 245 -24.64 1.59 2.73
C TYR A 245 -25.04 0.33 1.96
N LYS A 246 -25.46 -0.69 2.73
CA LYS A 246 -26.14 -1.95 2.35
C LYS A 246 -25.56 -2.76 1.17
#